data_AF-A0AAW2J6T2-F1
#
_entry.id   AF-A0AAW2J6T2-F1
#
_cell.length_a   1.000
_cell.length_b   1.000
_cell.length_c   1.000
_cell.angle_alpha   90.00
_cell.angle_beta   90.00
_cell.angle_gamma   90.00
#
_symmetry.space_group_name_H-M   'P 1'
#
loop_
_entity.id
_entity.type
_entity.pdbx_description
1 polymer ?
#
loop_
_entity_poly.entity_id
_entity_poly.type
_entity_poly.pdbx_seq_one_letter_code
_entity_poly.pdbx_strand_id
1 'polypeptide(L)'
;MDFFKSGRMLRQLNHTIIALVPKFEHSPSVADYLLISCCNVIYKVITKIIADRFCPALEQLIDSSQAAFVGGRNITDNILLAQEMVRQYSRKRISPRYTINVDLRKEFDSISWTFLSRVLHGYGFPPLFIS
;
A
#
# COMPACT_ATOMS: atom_id res chain seq x y z
N MET A 1 -10.31 23.62 4.36
CA MET A 1 -10.07 23.05 5.72
C MET A 1 -11.29 22.34 6.30
N ASP A 2 -12.52 22.61 5.84
CA ASP A 2 -13.74 21.97 6.35
C ASP A 2 -13.82 20.46 6.15
N PHE A 3 -13.06 19.90 5.20
CA PHE A 3 -12.93 18.46 5.00
C PHE A 3 -12.52 17.75 6.30
N PHE A 4 -11.50 18.24 7.02
CA PHE A 4 -11.00 17.58 8.24
C PHE A 4 -11.94 17.69 9.44
N LYS A 5 -13.01 18.50 9.33
CA LYS A 5 -14.06 18.61 10.36
C LYS A 5 -15.28 17.77 10.00
N SER A 6 -15.64 17.74 8.72
CA SER A 6 -16.89 17.13 8.24
C SER A 6 -16.73 15.75 7.59
N GLY A 7 -15.51 15.37 7.21
CA GLY A 7 -15.22 14.17 6.39
C GLY A 7 -15.69 14.29 4.93
N ARG A 8 -16.29 15.41 4.54
CA ARG A 8 -16.93 15.55 3.23
C ARG A 8 -16.07 16.32 2.25
N MET A 9 -15.91 15.75 1.06
CA MET A 9 -15.23 16.39 -0.06
C MET A 9 -16.22 16.80 -1.14
N LEU A 10 -16.02 17.99 -1.73
CA LEU A 10 -16.80 18.43 -2.89
C LEU A 10 -16.60 17.48 -4.07
N ARG A 11 -17.69 17.10 -4.74
CA ARG A 11 -17.67 16.14 -5.86
C ARG A 11 -16.70 16.54 -6.97
N GLN A 12 -16.58 17.84 -7.24
CA GLN A 12 -15.68 18.41 -8.24
C GLN A 12 -14.21 18.14 -7.93
N LEU A 13 -13.83 18.09 -6.65
CA LEU A 13 -12.45 17.78 -6.23
C LEU A 13 -12.13 16.29 -6.34
N ASN A 14 -13.17 15.44 -6.33
CA ASN A 14 -13.05 13.99 -6.51
C ASN A 14 -13.02 13.57 -8.00
N HIS A 15 -13.09 14.53 -8.94
CA HIS A 15 -12.94 14.22 -10.36
C HIS A 15 -11.49 13.80 -10.66
N THR A 16 -11.33 12.63 -11.27
CA THR A 16 -10.03 12.02 -11.57
C THR A 16 -9.95 11.67 -13.05
N ILE A 17 -8.85 12.04 -13.70
CA ILE A 17 -8.56 11.62 -15.08
C ILE A 17 -7.78 10.31 -15.00
N ILE A 18 -8.20 9.30 -15.73
CA ILE A 18 -7.45 8.04 -15.84
C ILE A 18 -6.54 8.15 -17.07
N ALA A 19 -5.23 8.18 -16.84
CA ALA A 19 -4.23 8.14 -17.90
C ALA A 19 -3.79 6.69 -18.15
N LEU A 20 -3.75 6.30 -19.42
CA LEU A 20 -3.24 5.01 -19.87
C LEU A 20 -1.76 5.17 -20.23
N VAL A 21 -0.87 4.52 -19.48
CA VAL A 21 0.57 4.52 -19.76
C VAL A 21 0.99 3.14 -20.24
N PRO A 22 1.55 2.98 -21.45
CA PRO A 22 1.99 1.68 -21.95
C PRO A 22 3.14 1.14 -21.08
N LYS A 23 3.10 -0.15 -20.75
CA LYS A 23 4.17 -0.84 -20.01
C LYS A 23 5.41 -1.11 -20.87
N PHE A 24 5.20 -1.30 -22.17
CA PHE A 24 6.22 -1.67 -23.15
C PHE A 24 6.01 -0.86 -24.44
N GLU A 25 7.05 -0.76 -25.29
CA GLU A 25 6.96 0.01 -26.54
C GLU A 25 5.87 -0.49 -27.49
N HIS A 26 5.51 -1.78 -27.42
CA HIS A 26 4.40 -2.36 -28.17
C HIS A 26 3.42 -3.00 -27.18
N SER A 27 2.31 -2.30 -26.93
CA SER A 27 1.22 -2.72 -26.04
C SER A 27 0.00 -3.12 -26.88
N PRO A 28 -0.10 -4.38 -27.35
CA PRO A 28 -1.20 -4.83 -28.21
C PRO A 28 -2.54 -4.96 -27.48
N SER A 29 -2.54 -5.07 -26.15
CA SER A 29 -3.75 -5.25 -25.34
C SER A 29 -3.92 -4.13 -24.30
N VAL A 30 -5.17 -3.86 -23.92
CA VAL A 30 -5.51 -2.94 -22.81
C VAL A 30 -4.86 -3.38 -21.49
N ALA A 31 -4.62 -4.68 -21.30
CA ALA A 31 -3.93 -5.22 -20.12
C ALA A 31 -2.45 -4.79 -20.02
N ASP A 32 -1.86 -4.35 -21.13
CA ASP A 32 -0.48 -3.90 -21.24
C ASP A 32 -0.31 -2.41 -20.87
N TYR A 33 -1.39 -1.76 -20.46
CA TYR A 33 -1.37 -0.39 -19.96
C TYR A 33 -1.47 -0.37 -18.43
N LEU A 34 -0.74 0.56 -17.83
CA LEU A 34 -0.92 0.98 -16.45
C LEU A 34 -1.96 2.10 -16.43
N LEU A 35 -2.94 1.95 -15.55
CA LEU A 35 -3.92 3.00 -15.27
C LEU A 35 -3.35 3.91 -14.19
N ILE A 36 -3.18 5.19 -14.50
CA ILE A 36 -2.74 6.20 -13.54
C ILE A 36 -3.89 7.16 -13.26
N SER A 37 -4.27 7.24 -11.98
CA SER A 37 -5.26 8.19 -11.50
C SER A 37 -4.65 9.58 -11.30
N CYS A 38 -4.92 10.48 -12.24
CA CYS A 38 -4.53 11.88 -12.18
C CYS A 38 -5.58 12.69 -11.38
N CYS A 39 -5.46 12.66 -10.06
CA CYS A 39 -6.34 13.38 -9.15
C CYS A 39 -6.01 14.88 -9.07
N ASN A 40 -7.00 15.67 -8.61
CA ASN A 40 -6.83 17.10 -8.31
C ASN A 40 -5.70 17.34 -7.28
N VAL A 41 -4.98 18.46 -7.40
CA VAL A 41 -3.91 18.84 -6.44
C VAL A 41 -4.46 18.96 -5.02
N ILE A 42 -5.63 19.56 -4.83
CA ILE A 42 -6.28 19.68 -3.51
C ILE A 42 -6.60 18.30 -2.94
N TYR A 43 -7.08 17.37 -3.78
CA TYR A 43 -7.29 15.98 -3.38
C TYR A 43 -5.99 15.36 -2.89
N LYS A 44 -4.90 15.51 -3.66
CA LYS A 44 -3.56 14.98 -3.30
C LYS A 44 -3.01 15.60 -2.02
N VAL A 45 -3.23 16.89 -1.78
CA VAL A 45 -2.82 17.55 -0.54
C VAL A 45 -3.59 16.99 0.65
N ILE A 46 -4.91 16.82 0.53
CA ILE A 46 -5.74 16.25 1.58
C ILE A 46 -5.29 14.82 1.90
N THR A 47 -5.14 13.97 0.89
CA THR A 47 -4.71 12.57 1.12
C THR A 47 -3.30 12.48 1.67
N LYS A 48 -2.38 13.38 1.28
CA LYS A 48 -1.04 13.46 1.87
C LYS A 48 -1.10 13.81 3.37
N ILE A 49 -1.92 14.78 3.76
CA ILE A 49 -2.10 15.14 5.18
C ILE A 49 -2.69 13.96 5.98
N ILE A 50 -3.65 13.22 5.41
CA ILE A 50 -4.21 12.01 6.03
C ILE A 50 -3.11 10.96 6.21
N ALA A 51 -2.34 10.68 5.16
CA ALA A 51 -1.25 9.71 5.20
C ALA A 51 -0.21 10.08 6.25
N ASP A 52 0.21 11.34 6.32
CA ASP A 52 1.20 11.81 7.30
C ASP A 52 0.71 11.67 8.75
N ARG A 53 -0.59 11.81 8.99
CA ARG A 53 -1.20 11.56 10.31
C ARG A 53 -1.33 10.07 10.61
N PHE A 54 -1.45 9.23 9.58
CA PHE A 54 -1.60 7.78 9.70
C PHE A 54 -0.25 7.05 9.86
N CYS A 55 0.82 7.56 9.24
CA CYS A 55 2.15 6.95 9.26
C CYS A 55 2.68 6.59 10.66
N PRO A 56 2.57 7.45 11.69
CA PRO A 56 3.06 7.10 13.03
C PRO A 56 2.31 5.91 13.64
N ALA A 57 1.03 5.73 13.31
CA ALA A 57 0.26 4.58 13.76
C ALA A 57 0.71 3.30 13.04
N LEU A 58 1.08 3.38 11.75
CA LEU A 58 1.56 2.23 10.99
C LEU A 58 2.78 1.57 11.66
N GLU A 59 3.72 2.33 12.21
CA GLU A 59 4.92 1.77 12.86
C GLU A 59 4.60 0.73 13.94
N GLN A 60 3.44 0.83 14.59
CA GLN A 60 2.97 -0.11 15.61
C GLN A 60 2.12 -1.25 15.03
N LEU A 61 1.60 -1.09 13.82
CA LEU A 61 0.68 -2.02 13.16
C LEU A 61 1.40 -2.99 12.22
N ILE A 62 2.55 -2.60 11.67
CA ILE A 62 3.28 -3.38 10.67
C ILE A 62 4.60 -3.92 11.22
N ASP A 63 4.89 -5.17 10.89
CA ASP A 63 6.12 -5.84 11.30
C ASP A 63 7.37 -5.15 10.72
N SER A 64 8.50 -5.27 11.42
CA SER A 64 9.80 -4.73 10.99
C SER A 64 10.24 -5.23 9.61
N SER A 65 9.82 -6.44 9.21
CA SER A 65 10.10 -7.05 7.91
C SER A 65 9.33 -6.41 6.74
N GLN A 66 8.35 -5.53 6.99
CA GLN A 66 7.69 -4.78 5.92
C GLN A 66 8.55 -3.56 5.53
N ALA A 67 9.35 -3.70 4.47
CA ALA A 67 10.24 -2.63 4.00
C ALA A 67 9.59 -1.68 2.97
N ALA A 68 8.63 -2.16 2.19
CA ALA A 68 8.02 -1.37 1.11
C ALA A 68 7.01 -0.34 1.65
N PHE A 69 7.01 0.86 1.06
CA PHE A 69 6.07 1.95 1.36
C PHE A 69 6.10 2.49 2.80
N VAL A 70 7.19 2.28 3.53
CA VAL A 70 7.40 2.79 4.89
C VAL A 70 8.61 3.71 4.90
N GLY A 71 8.42 4.95 5.36
CA GLY A 71 9.51 5.92 5.47
C GLY A 71 10.62 5.39 6.39
N GLY A 72 11.88 5.55 5.97
CA GLY A 72 13.04 5.14 6.77
C GLY A 72 13.38 3.65 6.73
N ARG A 73 12.61 2.81 6.03
CA ARG A 73 12.95 1.38 5.82
C ARG A 73 13.53 1.15 4.43
N ASN A 74 14.50 0.24 4.31
CA ASN A 74 15.17 -0.04 3.05
C ASN A 74 14.87 -1.48 2.58
N ILE A 75 14.54 -1.64 1.30
CA ILE A 75 14.33 -2.96 0.69
C ILE A 75 15.58 -3.85 0.76
N THR A 76 16.78 -3.26 0.82
CA THR A 76 18.04 -3.99 0.99
C THR A 76 18.07 -4.83 2.26
N ASP A 77 17.45 -4.37 3.35
CA ASP A 77 17.40 -5.12 4.61
C ASP A 77 16.64 -6.44 4.43
N ASN A 78 15.54 -6.42 3.68
CA ASN A 78 14.77 -7.61 3.33
C ASN A 78 15.53 -8.56 2.40
N ILE A 79 16.30 -8.02 1.44
CA ILE A 79 17.16 -8.82 0.56
C ILE A 79 18.21 -9.56 1.39
N LEU A 80 18.85 -8.87 2.34
CA LEU A 80 19.83 -9.46 3.24
C LEU A 80 19.19 -10.55 4.13
N LEU A 81 18.01 -10.27 4.68
CA LEU A 81 17.26 -11.24 5.47
C LEU A 81 16.94 -12.50 4.65
N ALA A 82 16.47 -12.34 3.42
CA ALA A 82 16.18 -13.46 2.51
C ALA A 82 17.45 -14.27 2.16
N GLN A 83 18.58 -13.59 1.91
CA GLN A 83 19.86 -14.26 1.67
C GLN A 83 20.32 -15.07 2.87
N GLU A 84 20.18 -14.53 4.09
CA GLU A 84 20.51 -15.24 5.32
C GLU A 84 19.60 -16.46 5.53
N MET A 85 18.30 -16.32 5.26
CA MET A 85 17.36 -17.45 5.30
C MET A 85 17.78 -18.56 4.35
N VAL A 86 18.12 -18.25 3.10
CA VAL A 86 18.58 -19.23 2.09
C VAL A 86 19.91 -19.85 2.49
N ARG A 87 20.87 -19.06 2.99
CA ARG A 87 22.17 -19.58 3.47
C ARG A 87 22.00 -20.65 4.54
N GLN A 88 21.00 -20.52 5.40
CA GLN A 88 20.72 -21.52 6.42
C GLN A 88 20.23 -22.86 5.85
N TYR A 89 19.72 -22.93 4.63
CA TYR A 89 19.24 -24.18 4.02
C TYR A 89 20.39 -25.15 3.74
N SER A 90 21.60 -24.65 3.51
CA SER A 90 22.78 -25.47 3.21
C SER A 90 23.43 -26.11 4.46
N ARG A 91 22.91 -25.86 5.67
CA ARG A 91 23.46 -26.45 6.90
C ARG A 91 23.09 -27.93 7.00
N LYS A 92 24.02 -28.75 7.50
CA LYS A 92 23.76 -30.18 7.77
C LYS A 92 22.97 -30.33 9.08
N ARG A 93 22.13 -31.37 9.16
CA ARG A 93 21.35 -31.75 10.37
C ARG A 93 20.33 -30.71 10.86
N ILE A 94 19.61 -30.08 9.92
CA ILE A 94 18.47 -29.21 10.20
C ILE A 94 17.18 -29.81 9.66
N SER A 95 16.04 -29.38 10.21
CA SER A 95 14.72 -29.75 9.73
C SER A 95 14.50 -29.27 8.29
N PRO A 96 13.69 -29.99 7.49
CA PRO A 96 13.28 -29.54 6.17
C PRO A 96 12.65 -28.14 6.20
N ARG A 97 12.93 -27.31 5.20
CA ARG A 97 12.43 -25.93 5.07
C ARG A 97 11.90 -25.69 3.66
N TYR A 98 10.90 -24.82 3.54
CA TYR A 98 10.31 -24.40 2.27
C TYR A 98 10.11 -22.89 2.25
N THR A 99 10.27 -22.28 1.08
CA THR A 99 9.98 -20.86 0.86
C THR A 99 8.73 -20.77 -0.01
N ILE A 100 7.77 -19.94 0.40
CA ILE A 100 6.56 -19.66 -0.36
C ILE A 100 6.65 -18.20 -0.80
N ASN A 101 6.52 -17.97 -2.10
CA ASN A 101 6.35 -16.63 -2.65
C ASN A 101 4.88 -16.45 -3.01
N VAL A 102 4.23 -15.45 -2.40
CA VAL A 102 2.82 -15.11 -2.64
C VAL A 102 2.77 -13.73 -3.25
N ASP A 103 2.24 -13.65 -4.48
CA ASP A 103 2.02 -12.39 -5.18
C ASP A 103 0.51 -12.13 -5.29
N LEU A 104 0.09 -10.91 -4.94
CA LEU A 104 -1.31 -10.53 -4.97
C LEU A 104 -1.60 -9.76 -6.26
N ARG A 105 -2.50 -10.29 -7.06
CA ARG A 105 -2.90 -9.65 -8.32
C ARG A 105 -3.71 -8.40 -8.03
N LYS A 106 -3.25 -7.25 -8.54
CA LYS A 106 -3.97 -5.97 -8.48
C LYS A 106 -4.45 -5.65 -7.06
N GLU A 107 -3.51 -5.60 -6.13
CA GLU A 107 -3.77 -5.37 -4.70
C GLU A 107 -4.71 -4.20 -4.45
N PHE A 108 -4.46 -3.05 -5.08
CA PHE A 108 -5.28 -1.85 -4.90
C PHE A 108 -6.70 -1.95 -5.48
N ASP A 109 -6.91 -2.79 -6.49
CA ASP A 109 -8.24 -3.00 -7.10
C ASP A 109 -9.06 -4.07 -6.35
N SER A 110 -8.39 -4.91 -5.54
CA SER A 110 -8.98 -6.12 -4.95
C SER A 110 -9.26 -5.98 -3.44
N ILE A 111 -8.84 -4.88 -2.80
CA ILE A 111 -9.09 -4.64 -1.37
C ILE A 111 -10.58 -4.40 -1.12
N SER A 112 -11.12 -5.14 -0.14
CA SER A 112 -12.47 -4.90 0.35
C SER A 112 -12.51 -3.69 1.29
N TRP A 113 -13.29 -2.66 0.91
CA TRP A 113 -13.51 -1.48 1.74
C TRP A 113 -14.15 -1.80 3.10
N THR A 114 -15.02 -2.81 3.15
CA THR A 114 -15.65 -3.24 4.41
C THR A 114 -14.64 -3.93 5.33
N PHE A 115 -13.71 -4.69 4.77
CA PHE A 115 -12.60 -5.27 5.53
C PHE A 115 -11.70 -4.17 6.09
N LEU A 116 -11.27 -3.22 5.26
CA LEU A 116 -10.40 -2.12 5.68
C LEU A 116 -11.05 -1.28 6.80
N SER A 117 -12.34 -0.93 6.65
CA SER A 117 -13.09 -0.20 7.67
C SER A 117 -13.13 -0.95 9.01
N ARG A 118 -13.38 -2.27 8.99
CA ARG A 118 -13.38 -3.11 10.21
C ARG A 118 -12.01 -3.17 10.88
N VAL A 119 -10.94 -3.27 10.10
CA VAL A 119 -9.56 -3.27 10.63
C VAL A 119 -9.26 -1.93 11.31
N LEU A 120 -9.58 -0.81 10.68
CA LEU A 120 -9.37 0.52 11.27
C LEU A 120 -10.21 0.72 12.53
N HIS A 121 -11.46 0.24 12.56
CA HIS A 121 -12.26 0.24 13.78
C HIS A 121 -11.66 -0.65 14.88
N GLY A 122 -11.14 -1.83 14.52
CA GLY A 122 -10.49 -2.76 15.46
C GLY A 122 -9.23 -2.19 16.12
N TYR A 123 -8.48 -1.37 15.38
CA TYR A 123 -7.32 -0.63 15.91
C TYR A 123 -7.68 0.69 16.60
N GLY A 124 -8.97 1.02 16.72
CA GLY A 124 -9.44 2.19 17.48
C GLY A 124 -9.27 3.53 16.76
N PHE A 125 -9.17 3.55 15.43
CA PHE A 125 -9.10 4.82 14.70
C PHE A 125 -10.39 5.64 14.87
N PRO A 126 -10.31 6.98 14.92
CA PRO A 126 -11.47 7.85 15.12
C PRO A 126 -12.53 7.63 14.02
N PRO A 127 -13.85 7.62 14.34
CA PRO A 127 -14.89 7.45 13.33
C PRO A 127 -14.80 8.43 12.16
N LEU A 128 -14.43 9.69 12.43
CA LEU A 128 -14.25 10.72 11.39
C LEU A 128 -13.11 10.39 10.40
N PHE A 129 -12.12 9.60 10.82
CA PHE A 129 -11.03 9.14 9.96
C PHE A 129 -11.45 7.98 9.05
N ILE A 130 -12.41 7.17 9.49
CA ILE A 130 -12.90 5.97 8.78
C ILE A 130 -14.09 6.32 7.86
N SER A 131 -14.80 7.41 8.18
CA SER A 131 -16.00 7.93 7.50
C SER A 131 -15.77 8.49 6.11
#